data_AF-A0A7W1NR69-F1
#
_entry.id   AF-A0A7W1NR69-F1
#
_cell.length_a   1.000
_cell.length_b   1.000
_cell.length_c   1.000
_cell.angle_alpha   90.00
_cell.angle_beta   90.00
_cell.angle_gamma   90.00
#
_symmetry.space_group_name_H-M   'P 1'
#
loop_
_entity.id
_entity.type
_entity.pdbx_description
1 polymer ?
#
loop_
_entity_poly.entity_id
_entity_poly.type
_entity_poly.pdbx_seq_one_letter_code
_entity_poly.pdbx_strand_id
1 'polypeptide(L)'
;MATQYAPEQKQLALQILRDSGGDINAAHLKTGVNERTLYRWRNDLWRSWRRQSESPVLPNPPKPLPQFEDDLDAMAFLRQQIMSELLNLANNFQPDMNYMTPAKRVQLLTQLTDRFIKLDVHLNARQEEEIEYVYEYEVEHHVEKEPDPEGMVWNDREWVPIGEE
;
A
#
# COMPACT_ATOMS: atom_id res chain seq x y z
N MET A 1 5.46 53.36 -22.91
CA MET A 1 6.55 52.90 -22.02
C MET A 1 5.99 51.80 -21.11
N ALA A 2 6.67 50.68 -20.95
CA ALA A 2 6.21 49.60 -20.08
C ALA A 2 6.65 49.87 -18.65
N THR A 3 5.70 50.10 -17.74
CA THR A 3 5.99 50.24 -16.30
C THR A 3 6.50 48.89 -15.80
N GLN A 4 7.77 48.84 -15.38
CA GLN A 4 8.34 47.66 -14.75
C GLN A 4 8.04 47.73 -13.26
N TYR A 5 7.33 46.73 -12.75
CA TYR A 5 7.05 46.60 -11.33
C TYR A 5 8.10 45.70 -10.69
N ALA A 6 8.55 46.06 -9.48
CA ALA A 6 9.44 45.23 -8.70
C ALA A 6 8.79 43.86 -8.40
N PRO A 7 9.58 42.77 -8.30
CA PRO A 7 9.05 41.44 -8.01
C PRO A 7 8.31 41.38 -6.67
N GLU A 8 8.79 42.09 -5.66
CA GLU A 8 8.16 42.20 -4.34
C GLU A 8 6.78 42.87 -4.43
N GLN A 9 6.69 43.96 -5.20
CA GLN A 9 5.43 44.67 -5.42
C GLN A 9 4.40 43.79 -6.14
N LYS A 10 4.86 42.95 -7.08
CA LYS A 10 4.01 41.95 -7.75
C LYS A 10 3.47 40.91 -6.75
N GLN A 11 4.31 40.40 -5.86
CA GLN A 11 3.89 39.41 -4.85
C GLN A 11 2.84 40.00 -3.90
N LEU A 12 3.10 41.20 -3.37
CA LEU A 12 2.16 41.90 -2.48
C LEU A 12 0.83 42.17 -3.18
N ALA A 13 0.85 42.62 -4.44
CA ALA A 13 -0.37 42.87 -5.19
C ALA A 13 -1.19 41.60 -5.45
N LEU A 14 -0.53 40.47 -5.70
CA LEU A 14 -1.18 39.17 -5.86
C LEU A 14 -1.76 38.64 -4.53
N GLN A 15 -1.10 38.92 -3.40
CA GLN A 15 -1.64 38.58 -2.07
C GLN A 15 -2.91 39.37 -1.79
N ILE A 16 -2.89 40.69 -1.99
CA ILE A 16 -4.08 41.54 -1.80
C ILE A 16 -5.21 41.12 -2.75
N LEU A 17 -4.89 40.75 -3.99
CA LEU A 17 -5.87 40.23 -4.95
C LEU A 17 -6.51 38.92 -4.45
N ARG A 18 -5.76 38.06 -3.75
CA ARG A 18 -6.29 36.83 -3.14
C ARG A 18 -7.18 37.15 -1.95
N ASP A 19 -6.75 38.05 -1.06
CA ASP A 19 -7.47 38.43 0.15
C ASP A 19 -8.80 39.16 -0.17
N SER A 20 -8.87 39.83 -1.32
CA SER A 20 -10.07 40.47 -1.86
C SER A 20 -10.96 39.55 -2.70
N GLY A 21 -10.72 38.24 -2.70
CA GLY A 21 -11.52 37.27 -3.45
C GLY A 21 -11.39 37.40 -4.97
N GLY A 22 -10.33 38.03 -5.47
CA GLY A 22 -10.08 38.23 -6.89
C GLY A 22 -10.67 39.51 -7.49
N ASP A 23 -11.16 40.44 -6.65
CA ASP A 23 -11.66 41.75 -7.09
C ASP A 23 -10.49 42.66 -7.52
N ILE A 24 -10.42 42.89 -8.84
CA ILE A 24 -9.37 43.69 -9.48
C ILE A 24 -9.44 45.15 -9.05
N ASN A 25 -10.64 45.70 -8.87
CA ASN A 25 -10.83 47.12 -8.55
C ASN A 25 -10.40 47.40 -7.12
N ALA A 26 -10.78 46.51 -6.19
CA ALA A 26 -10.35 46.59 -4.81
C ALA A 26 -8.82 46.47 -4.69
N ALA A 27 -8.20 45.55 -5.42
CA ALA A 27 -6.75 45.39 -5.43
C ALA A 27 -6.03 46.58 -6.09
N HIS A 28 -6.59 47.15 -7.16
CA HIS A 28 -6.07 48.35 -7.81
C HIS A 28 -6.01 49.53 -6.84
N LEU A 29 -7.12 49.82 -6.16
CA LEU A 29 -7.21 50.92 -5.19
C LEU A 29 -6.24 50.76 -4.03
N LYS A 30 -5.99 49.52 -3.56
CA LYS A 30 -5.08 49.25 -2.44
C LYS A 30 -3.60 49.28 -2.82
N THR A 31 -3.25 48.81 -4.02
CA THR A 31 -1.85 48.58 -4.43
C THR A 31 -1.30 49.69 -5.32
N GLY A 32 -2.17 50.49 -5.95
CA GLY A 32 -1.81 51.43 -7.00
C GLY A 32 -1.36 50.77 -8.31
N VAL A 33 -1.40 49.43 -8.40
CA VAL A 33 -1.05 48.70 -9.63
C VAL A 33 -2.21 48.79 -10.60
N ASN A 34 -1.95 49.18 -11.85
CA ASN A 34 -2.97 49.32 -12.88
C ASN A 34 -3.78 48.02 -13.06
N GLU A 35 -5.10 48.14 -13.19
CA GLU A 35 -6.03 47.02 -13.41
C GLU A 35 -5.57 46.08 -14.53
N ARG A 36 -5.10 46.63 -15.66
CA ARG A 36 -4.63 45.84 -16.80
C ARG A 36 -3.44 44.95 -16.43
N THR A 37 -2.56 45.43 -15.55
CA THR A 37 -1.42 44.67 -15.04
C THR A 37 -1.87 43.55 -14.11
N LEU A 38 -2.82 43.85 -13.20
CA LEU A 38 -3.41 42.87 -12.29
C LEU A 38 -4.12 41.75 -13.05
N TYR A 39 -4.91 42.09 -14.08
CA TYR A 39 -5.54 41.12 -14.99
C TYR A 39 -4.50 40.21 -15.66
N ARG A 40 -3.41 40.79 -16.15
CA ARG A 40 -2.33 40.03 -16.80
C ARG A 40 -1.69 39.05 -15.83
N TRP A 41 -1.30 39.50 -14.64
CA TRP A 41 -0.68 38.63 -13.64
C TRP A 41 -1.60 37.53 -13.15
N ARG A 42 -2.90 37.82 -12.96
CA ARG A 42 -3.89 36.81 -12.66
C ARG A 42 -3.93 35.76 -13.76
N ASN A 43 -4.09 36.16 -15.01
CA ASN A 43 -4.12 35.23 -16.14
C ASN A 43 -2.84 34.40 -16.28
N ASP A 44 -1.67 34.99 -16.05
CA ASP A 44 -0.40 34.27 -16.05
C ASP A 44 -0.39 33.18 -14.96
N LEU A 45 -0.92 33.47 -13.77
CA LEU A 45 -1.01 32.54 -12.64
C LEU A 45 -1.99 31.39 -12.91
N TRP A 46 -3.14 31.69 -13.51
CA TRP A 46 -4.10 30.69 -13.97
C TRP A 46 -3.50 29.80 -15.07
N ARG A 47 -2.73 30.37 -15.99
CA ARG A 47 -2.03 29.61 -17.04
C ARG A 47 -0.96 28.70 -16.46
N SER A 48 -0.17 29.17 -15.48
CA SER A 48 0.83 28.32 -14.83
C SER A 48 0.18 27.18 -14.06
N TRP A 49 -0.93 27.45 -13.35
CA TRP A 49 -1.66 26.41 -12.63
C TRP A 49 -2.26 25.39 -13.60
N ARG A 50 -2.88 25.86 -14.70
CA ARG A 50 -3.41 24.99 -15.73
C ARG A 50 -2.32 24.12 -16.36
N ARG A 51 -1.14 24.65 -16.64
CA ARG A 51 0.00 23.84 -17.14
C ARG A 51 0.48 22.81 -16.14
N GLN A 52 0.47 23.13 -14.84
CA GLN A 52 0.81 22.17 -13.80
C GLN A 52 -0.24 21.05 -13.68
N SER A 53 -1.52 21.36 -13.88
CA SER A 53 -2.60 20.38 -13.87
C SER A 53 -2.78 19.61 -15.19
N GLU A 54 -2.36 20.18 -16.31
CA GLU A 54 -2.46 19.58 -17.66
C GLU A 54 -1.21 18.78 -18.06
N SER A 55 -0.15 18.75 -17.23
CA SER A 55 0.80 17.65 -17.36
C SER A 55 0.00 16.37 -17.16
N PRO A 56 -0.13 15.50 -18.18
CA PRO A 56 -0.71 14.20 -17.96
C PRO A 56 0.22 13.54 -16.95
N VAL A 57 -0.24 13.42 -15.70
CA VAL A 57 0.26 12.39 -14.82
C VAL A 57 -0.15 11.12 -15.53
N LEU A 58 0.68 10.67 -16.47
CA LEU A 58 0.65 9.30 -16.93
C LEU A 58 0.64 8.51 -15.63
N PRO A 59 -0.41 7.72 -15.34
CA PRO A 59 -0.40 6.88 -14.17
C PRO A 59 0.92 6.13 -14.26
N ASN A 60 1.78 6.28 -13.23
CA ASN A 60 3.00 5.51 -13.16
C ASN A 60 2.60 4.08 -13.52
N PRO A 61 3.28 3.42 -14.47
CA PRO A 61 2.95 2.03 -14.78
C PRO A 61 2.88 1.30 -13.44
N PRO A 62 1.79 0.54 -13.20
CA PRO A 62 1.63 -0.15 -11.93
C PRO A 62 2.93 -0.90 -11.70
N LYS A 63 3.55 -0.65 -10.54
CA LYS A 63 4.78 -1.38 -10.17
C LYS A 63 4.45 -2.85 -10.37
N PRO A 64 5.26 -3.61 -11.13
CA PRO A 64 5.01 -5.02 -11.32
C PRO A 64 4.86 -5.63 -9.93
N LEU A 65 3.71 -6.25 -9.68
CA LEU A 65 3.52 -7.00 -8.45
C LEU A 65 4.63 -8.05 -8.40
N PRO A 66 5.19 -8.34 -7.21
CA PRO A 66 6.09 -9.47 -7.09
C PRO A 66 5.39 -10.71 -7.64
N GLN A 67 6.08 -11.47 -8.48
CA GLN A 67 5.59 -12.78 -8.86
C GLN A 67 5.85 -13.69 -7.66
N PHE A 68 4.78 -14.25 -7.10
CA PHE A 68 4.85 -15.18 -5.99
C PHE A 68 4.77 -16.61 -6.55
N GLU A 69 5.62 -17.49 -6.04
CA GLU A 69 5.59 -18.92 -6.38
C GLU A 69 4.47 -19.66 -5.62
N ASP A 70 4.09 -19.13 -4.46
CA ASP A 70 3.05 -19.67 -3.56
C ASP A 70 2.07 -18.57 -3.12
N ASP A 71 0.79 -18.92 -3.00
CA ASP A 71 -0.28 -18.05 -2.49
C ASP A 71 -0.01 -17.63 -1.03
N LEU A 72 0.68 -18.49 -0.26
CA LEU A 72 1.01 -18.22 1.14
C LEU A 72 2.04 -17.09 1.26
N ASP A 73 3.03 -17.07 0.37
CA ASP A 73 4.01 -15.99 0.24
C ASP A 73 3.35 -14.67 -0.22
N ALA A 74 2.40 -14.75 -1.15
CA ALA A 74 1.63 -13.59 -1.58
C ALA A 74 0.84 -12.96 -0.42
N MET A 75 0.24 -13.78 0.44
CA MET A 75 -0.50 -13.30 1.60
C MET A 75 0.42 -12.79 2.73
N ALA A 76 1.58 -13.41 2.95
CA ALA A 76 2.59 -12.91 3.88
C ALA A 76 3.12 -11.53 3.45
N PHE A 77 3.36 -11.34 2.16
CA PHE A 77 3.74 -10.05 1.58
C PHE A 77 2.64 -8.99 1.78
N LEU A 78 1.38 -9.33 1.50
CA LEU A 78 0.24 -8.43 1.72
C LEU A 78 0.12 -8.02 3.20
N ARG A 79 0.35 -8.95 4.13
CA ARG A 79 0.36 -8.67 5.57
C ARG A 79 1.42 -7.63 5.94
N GLN A 80 2.64 -7.81 5.46
CA GLN A 80 3.74 -6.86 5.70
C GLN A 80 3.46 -5.49 5.06
N GLN A 81 2.89 -5.47 3.87
CA GLN A 81 2.56 -4.22 3.18
C GLN A 81 1.46 -3.44 3.91
N ILE A 82 0.40 -4.11 4.36
CA ILE A 82 -0.67 -3.45 5.14
C ILE A 82 -0.15 -2.93 6.48
N MET A 83 0.71 -3.69 7.15
CA MET A 83 1.31 -3.28 8.42
C MET A 83 2.24 -2.07 8.25
N SER A 84 3.05 -2.05 7.18
CA SER A 84 3.91 -0.90 6.89
C SER A 84 3.11 0.36 6.54
N GLU A 85 2.02 0.25 5.77
CA GLU A 85 1.13 1.38 5.47
C GLU A 85 0.38 1.88 6.71
N LEU A 86 -0.06 0.99 7.60
CA LEU A 86 -0.66 1.37 8.89
C LEU A 86 0.32 2.13 9.78
N LEU A 87 1.56 1.66 9.88
CA LEU A 87 2.63 2.34 10.62
C LEU A 87 2.97 3.69 9.98
N ASN A 88 3.03 3.76 8.65
CA ASN A 88 3.29 5.00 7.92
C ASN A 88 2.17 6.04 8.14
N LEU A 89 0.90 5.62 8.09
CA LEU A 89 -0.25 6.46 8.39
C LEU A 89 -0.27 6.92 9.85
N ALA A 90 0.04 6.04 10.79
CA ALA A 90 0.11 6.36 12.21
C ALA A 90 1.27 7.31 12.54
N ASN A 91 2.41 7.18 11.86
CA ASN A 91 3.57 8.05 12.04
C ASN A 91 3.37 9.42 11.36
N ASN A 92 2.71 9.46 10.20
CA ASN A 92 2.35 10.69 9.47
C ASN A 92 1.04 11.31 9.97
N PHE A 93 0.57 10.95 11.16
CA PHE A 93 -0.62 11.53 11.78
C PHE A 93 -0.41 12.97 12.26
N GLN A 94 0.85 13.44 12.25
CA GLN A 94 1.20 14.85 12.46
C GLN A 94 0.64 15.76 11.36
N PRO A 95 0.45 17.07 11.64
CA PRO A 95 -0.50 17.93 10.95
C PRO A 95 0.00 18.45 9.59
N ASP A 96 0.94 17.77 8.95
CA ASP A 96 1.32 18.09 7.58
C ASP A 96 0.33 17.39 6.65
N MET A 97 -0.67 18.14 6.19
CA MET A 97 -1.24 18.10 4.83
C MET A 97 -2.68 18.65 4.86
N ASN A 98 -2.87 19.80 4.23
CA ASN A 98 -4.13 20.51 3.98
C ASN A 98 -5.20 19.73 3.19
N TYR A 99 -5.07 18.40 3.05
CA TYR A 99 -5.86 17.59 2.12
C TYR A 99 -6.80 16.57 2.79
N MET A 100 -6.67 16.32 4.10
CA MET A 100 -7.53 15.32 4.77
C MET A 100 -8.02 15.76 6.14
N THR A 101 -9.34 15.84 6.30
CA THR A 101 -9.99 16.11 7.59
C THR A 101 -9.70 15.01 8.60
N PRO A 102 -9.57 15.30 9.90
CA PRO A 102 -9.39 14.30 10.96
C PRO A 102 -10.35 13.10 10.88
N ALA A 103 -11.63 13.35 10.60
CA ALA A 103 -12.64 12.29 10.49
C ALA A 103 -12.33 11.27 9.39
N LYS A 104 -11.92 11.74 8.20
CA LYS A 104 -11.52 10.87 7.08
C LYS A 104 -10.28 10.03 7.40
N ARG A 105 -9.36 10.54 8.23
CA ARG A 105 -8.17 9.80 8.67
C ARG A 105 -8.52 8.67 9.63
N VAL A 106 -9.38 8.94 10.61
CA VAL A 106 -9.92 7.91 11.52
C VAL A 106 -10.65 6.83 10.72
N GLN A 107 -11.49 7.22 9.76
CA GLN A 107 -12.20 6.29 8.90
C GLN A 107 -11.26 5.38 8.08
N LEU A 108 -10.17 5.93 7.53
CA LEU A 108 -9.17 5.13 6.82
C LEU A 108 -8.44 4.16 7.75
N LEU A 109 -8.05 4.60 8.95
CA LEU A 109 -7.43 3.72 9.93
C LEU A 109 -8.35 2.56 10.28
N THR A 110 -9.63 2.83 10.60
CA THR A 110 -10.61 1.77 10.88
C THR A 110 -10.76 0.80 9.71
N GLN A 111 -10.86 1.30 8.48
CA GLN A 111 -10.97 0.43 7.30
C GLN A 111 -9.73 -0.44 7.07
N LEU A 112 -8.53 0.09 7.32
CA LEU A 112 -7.29 -0.68 7.21
C LEU A 112 -7.16 -1.71 8.32
N THR A 113 -7.53 -1.36 9.56
CA THR A 113 -7.57 -2.30 10.69
C THR A 113 -8.57 -3.43 10.44
N ASP A 114 -9.77 -3.13 9.97
CA ASP A 114 -10.77 -4.15 9.63
C ASP A 114 -10.28 -5.11 8.53
N ARG A 115 -9.61 -4.58 7.51
CA ARG A 115 -9.01 -5.40 6.44
C ARG A 115 -7.87 -6.27 6.97
N PHE A 116 -7.03 -5.73 7.86
CA PHE A 116 -5.96 -6.47 8.50
C PHE A 116 -6.52 -7.63 9.34
N ILE A 117 -7.53 -7.38 10.18
CA ILE A 117 -8.17 -8.42 11.01
C ILE A 117 -8.75 -9.53 10.12
N LYS A 118 -9.45 -9.17 9.03
CA LYS A 118 -10.01 -10.15 8.10
C LYS A 118 -8.93 -11.00 7.42
N LEU A 119 -7.83 -10.37 7.00
CA LEU A 119 -6.71 -11.09 6.41
C LEU A 119 -6.04 -12.03 7.42
N ASP A 120 -5.87 -11.60 8.67
CA ASP A 120 -5.28 -12.42 9.74
C ASP A 120 -6.17 -13.64 10.04
N VAL A 121 -7.49 -13.47 10.06
CA VAL A 121 -8.46 -14.58 10.20
C VAL A 121 -8.37 -15.56 9.03
N HIS A 122 -8.27 -15.08 7.78
CA HIS A 122 -8.16 -15.95 6.60
C HIS A 122 -6.82 -16.72 6.55
N LEU A 123 -5.73 -16.12 7.03
CA LEU A 123 -4.43 -16.77 7.14
C LEU A 123 -4.46 -17.89 8.19
N ASN A 124 -5.04 -17.63 9.36
CA ASN A 124 -5.14 -18.63 10.43
C ASN A 124 -6.08 -19.79 10.04
N ALA A 125 -7.20 -19.50 9.37
CA ALA A 125 -8.13 -20.53 8.92
C ALA A 125 -7.51 -21.50 7.90
N ARG A 126 -6.67 -21.02 6.98
CA ARG A 126 -5.94 -21.90 6.04
C ARG A 126 -4.86 -22.75 6.73
N GLN A 127 -4.21 -22.22 7.77
CA GLN A 127 -3.27 -23.02 8.57
C GLN A 127 -3.97 -24.17 9.29
N GLU A 128 -5.18 -23.96 9.82
CA GLU A 128 -5.94 -25.02 10.50
C GLU A 128 -6.41 -26.11 9.52
N GLU A 129 -6.88 -25.74 8.32
CA GLU A 129 -7.24 -26.71 7.27
C GLU A 129 -6.04 -27.55 6.80
N GLU A 130 -4.87 -26.95 6.59
CA GLU A 130 -3.66 -27.66 6.15
C GLU A 130 -3.15 -28.63 7.23
N ILE A 131 -3.35 -28.31 8.51
CA ILE A 131 -3.04 -29.21 9.62
C ILE A 131 -4.04 -30.37 9.69
N GLU A 132 -5.33 -30.15 9.40
CA GLU A 132 -6.36 -31.21 9.41
C GLU A 132 -6.10 -32.28 8.32
N TYR A 133 -5.65 -31.89 7.13
CA TYR A 133 -5.28 -32.85 6.07
C TYR A 133 -4.01 -33.67 6.35
N VAL A 134 -3.14 -33.22 7.25
CA VAL A 134 -1.91 -33.96 7.62
C VAL A 134 -2.21 -35.09 8.62
N TYR A 135 -3.30 -35.01 9.40
CA TYR A 135 -3.63 -36.03 10.39
C TYR A 135 -4.51 -37.19 9.87
N GLU A 136 -5.09 -37.10 8.67
CA GLU A 136 -5.91 -38.19 8.10
C GLU A 136 -5.11 -39.24 7.28
N TYR A 137 -3.79 -39.10 7.13
CA TYR A 137 -2.95 -40.03 6.35
C TYR A 137 -1.96 -40.89 7.17
N GLU A 138 -2.19 -41.09 8.47
CA GLU A 138 -1.36 -41.99 9.29
C GLU A 138 -2.16 -43.05 10.08
N VAL A 139 -3.30 -43.53 9.56
CA VAL A 139 -3.99 -44.69 10.18
C VAL A 139 -4.59 -45.63 9.14
N GLU A 140 -3.81 -46.16 8.20
CA GLU A 140 -4.16 -47.42 7.51
C GLU A 140 -3.00 -48.05 6.71
N HIS A 141 -1.86 -48.27 7.36
CA HIS A 141 -0.94 -49.31 6.92
C HIS A 141 -0.54 -50.17 8.12
N HIS A 142 -1.51 -50.93 8.62
CA HIS A 142 -1.19 -52.19 9.30
C HIS A 142 -0.59 -53.12 8.23
N VAL A 143 0.73 -53.07 8.07
CA VAL A 143 1.46 -54.12 7.38
C VAL A 143 1.30 -55.36 8.26
N GLU A 144 0.37 -56.24 7.90
CA GLU A 144 0.38 -57.61 8.40
C GLU A 144 1.78 -58.16 8.10
N LYS A 145 2.59 -58.32 9.15
CA LYS A 145 3.85 -59.04 9.02
C LYS A 145 3.47 -60.47 8.68
N GLU A 146 3.80 -60.92 7.46
CA GLU A 146 3.78 -62.34 7.14
C GLU A 146 4.57 -63.07 8.24
N PRO A 147 4.04 -64.19 8.77
CA PRO A 147 4.74 -64.94 9.80
C PRO A 147 6.09 -65.40 9.25
N ASP A 148 7.16 -65.12 10.00
CA ASP A 148 8.50 -65.56 9.67
C ASP A 148 8.50 -67.07 9.39
N PRO A 149 9.11 -67.55 8.29
CA PRO A 149 9.15 -68.97 7.98
C PRO A 149 9.88 -69.73 9.09
N GLU A 150 9.21 -70.72 9.69
CA GLU A 150 9.76 -71.54 10.78
C GLU A 150 11.10 -72.16 10.38
N GLY A 151 12.13 -71.97 11.22
CA GLY A 151 13.47 -72.53 11.01
C GLY A 151 14.42 -71.71 10.12
N MET A 152 14.06 -70.46 9.81
CA MET A 152 14.91 -69.53 9.03
C MET A 152 15.31 -68.30 9.86
N VAL A 153 16.49 -67.73 9.57
CA VAL A 153 16.96 -66.44 10.11
C VAL A 153 17.22 -65.49 8.95
N TRP A 154 16.79 -64.24 9.09
CA TRP A 154 17.06 -63.19 8.11
C TRP A 154 18.50 -62.69 8.23
N ASN A 155 19.33 -62.87 7.21
CA ASN A 155 20.69 -62.36 7.14
C ASN A 155 20.80 -61.35 6.01
N ASP A 156 21.14 -60.10 6.32
CA ASP A 156 21.32 -58.86 5.52
C ASP A 156 20.51 -58.63 4.22
N ARG A 157 20.09 -59.65 3.47
CA ARG A 157 19.20 -59.61 2.29
C ARG A 157 18.33 -60.87 2.04
N GLU A 158 18.42 -61.95 2.83
CA GLU A 158 17.63 -63.18 2.59
C GLU A 158 17.35 -64.04 3.83
N TRP A 159 16.30 -64.88 3.77
CA TRP A 159 16.01 -65.92 4.76
C TRP A 159 16.95 -67.11 4.55
N VAL A 160 17.75 -67.44 5.56
CA VAL A 160 18.70 -68.56 5.53
C VAL A 160 18.27 -69.61 6.57
N PRO A 161 18.27 -70.92 6.25
CA PRO A 161 17.96 -71.94 7.23
C PRO A 161 18.95 -71.92 8.40
N ILE A 162 18.43 -72.11 9.62
CA ILE A 162 19.26 -72.28 10.81
C ILE A 162 20.02 -73.60 10.63
N GLY A 163 21.33 -73.51 10.37
CA GLY A 163 22.17 -74.69 10.28
C GLY A 163 22.13 -75.48 11.59
N GLU A 164 21.61 -76.70 11.54
CA GLU A 164 21.81 -77.70 12.59
C GLU A 164 23.30 -78.11 12.53
N GLU A 165 24.08 -77.77 13.57
CA GLU A 165 25.41 -78.37 13.80
C GLU A 165 25.31 -79.84 14.19
#